data_AF-A0A6A4BTY6-F1
#
_entry.id   AF-A0A6A4BTY6-F1
#
_cell.length_a   1.000
_cell.length_b   1.000
_cell.length_c   1.000
_cell.angle_alpha   90.00
_cell.angle_beta   90.00
_cell.angle_gamma   90.00
#
_symmetry.space_group_name_H-M   'P 1'
#
loop_
_entity.id
_entity.type
_entity.pdbx_description
1 polymer ?
#
loop_
_entity_poly.entity_id
_entity_poly.type
_entity_poly.pdbx_seq_one_letter_code
_entity_poly.pdbx_strand_id
1 'polypeptide(L)'
;MQSVPCKAGISIVRDIDDVDSHLVGKGDWIASCADGSAKQCKASKTLSVMPLSELQLLRNVNAHEQVASALVQGSSQVLNSTCASFELIAEVPEFFERRLRGSQQRRR
;
A
#
# COMPACT_ATOMS: atom_id res chain seq x y z
N MET A 1 13.16 3.70 20.55
CA MET A 1 13.21 3.39 19.10
C MET A 1 12.52 4.51 18.36
N GLN A 2 13.14 5.07 17.33
CA GLN A 2 12.52 6.08 16.45
C GLN A 2 12.03 5.39 15.18
N SER A 3 10.93 5.90 14.62
CA SER A 3 10.42 5.45 13.32
C SER A 3 11.37 5.86 12.19
N VAL A 4 11.23 5.19 11.04
CA VAL A 4 11.91 5.59 9.81
C VAL A 4 11.50 7.03 9.44
N PRO A 5 12.45 7.91 9.07
CA PRO A 5 12.14 9.25 8.60
C PRO A 5 11.26 9.25 7.34
N CYS A 6 10.23 10.09 7.32
CA CYS A 6 9.26 10.17 6.22
C CYS A 6 9.11 11.59 5.69
N LYS A 7 8.80 11.70 4.40
CA LYS A 7 8.31 12.92 3.76
C LYS A 7 6.78 12.93 3.80
N ALA A 8 6.22 14.03 4.30
CA ALA A 8 4.79 14.31 4.24
C ALA A 8 4.44 15.08 2.95
N GLY A 9 3.25 14.85 2.42
CA GLY A 9 2.75 15.51 1.20
C GLY A 9 1.24 15.35 1.03
N ILE A 10 0.73 15.72 -0.14
CA ILE A 10 -0.66 15.52 -0.51
C ILE A 10 -0.72 14.46 -1.60
N SER A 11 -1.42 13.35 -1.35
CA SER A 11 -1.78 12.40 -2.39
C SER A 11 -3.14 12.76 -2.97
N ILE A 12 -3.26 12.66 -4.29
CA ILE A 12 -4.52 12.85 -5.02
C ILE A 12 -4.77 11.58 -5.82
N VAL A 13 -5.85 10.89 -5.49
CA VAL A 13 -6.34 9.74 -6.27
C VAL A 13 -7.49 10.23 -7.13
N ARG A 14 -7.45 9.94 -8.43
CA ARG A 14 -8.47 10.34 -9.41
C ARG A 14 -9.15 9.10 -9.96
N ASP A 15 -10.21 9.33 -10.75
CA ASP A 15 -10.91 8.29 -11.50
C ASP A 15 -11.44 7.16 -10.59
N ILE A 16 -11.91 7.54 -9.40
CA ILE A 16 -12.48 6.60 -8.44
C ILE A 16 -13.91 6.28 -8.86
N ASP A 17 -14.16 5.00 -9.14
CA ASP A 17 -15.50 4.45 -9.34
C ASP A 17 -16.16 4.17 -7.98
N ASP A 18 -16.92 5.15 -7.49
CA ASP A 18 -17.60 5.10 -6.18
C ASP A 18 -19.04 4.60 -6.32
N VAL A 19 -19.19 3.37 -6.82
CA VAL A 19 -20.48 2.71 -7.10
C VAL A 19 -21.43 2.78 -5.90
N ASP A 20 -20.92 2.53 -4.70
CA ASP A 20 -21.68 2.48 -3.45
C ASP A 20 -21.71 3.80 -2.67
N SER A 21 -21.17 4.89 -3.25
CA SER A 21 -21.13 6.23 -2.65
C SER A 21 -20.45 6.31 -1.27
N HIS A 22 -19.53 5.39 -0.97
CA HIS A 22 -18.81 5.33 0.30
C HIS A 22 -17.72 6.42 0.42
N LEU A 23 -17.25 6.98 -0.69
CA LEU A 23 -16.17 7.96 -0.68
C LEU A 23 -16.54 9.28 0.01
N VAL A 24 -17.83 9.61 0.09
CA VAL A 24 -18.36 10.85 0.71
C VAL A 24 -18.60 10.68 2.23
N GLY A 25 -18.27 9.52 2.80
CA GLY A 25 -18.39 9.23 4.23
C GLY A 25 -17.27 9.82 5.10
N LYS A 26 -17.31 9.52 6.40
CA LYS A 26 -16.22 9.86 7.34
C LYS A 26 -14.98 9.03 7.00
N GLY A 27 -13.87 9.70 6.72
CA GLY A 27 -12.57 9.09 6.48
C GLY A 27 -11.45 10.13 6.55
N ASP A 28 -10.21 9.70 6.36
CA ASP A 28 -9.01 10.56 6.39
C ASP A 28 -8.73 11.24 5.04
N TRP A 29 -9.77 11.45 4.23
CA TRP A 29 -9.68 12.04 2.90
C TRP A 29 -10.79 13.06 2.66
N ILE A 30 -10.55 13.94 1.70
CA ILE A 30 -11.54 14.89 1.19
C ILE A 30 -11.90 14.45 -0.24
N ALA A 31 -13.19 14.20 -0.48
CA ALA A 31 -13.71 13.87 -1.80
C ALA A 31 -14.07 15.14 -2.60
N SER A 32 -13.84 15.10 -3.91
CA SER A 32 -14.22 16.14 -4.87
C SER A 32 -14.88 15.51 -6.09
N CYS A 33 -15.94 16.14 -6.59
CA CYS A 33 -16.69 15.73 -7.79
C CYS A 33 -16.45 16.76 -8.89
N ALA A 34 -16.11 16.32 -10.10
CA ALA A 34 -15.62 17.21 -11.15
C ALA A 34 -16.70 18.02 -11.89
N ASP A 35 -17.99 17.72 -11.71
CA ASP A 35 -19.02 18.16 -12.66
C ASP A 35 -20.43 18.34 -12.08
N GLY A 36 -20.61 18.27 -10.75
CA GLY A 36 -21.93 18.36 -10.11
C GLY A 36 -22.88 17.20 -10.45
N SER A 37 -22.46 16.27 -11.31
CA SER A 37 -23.12 15.00 -11.54
C SER A 37 -22.61 14.03 -10.48
N ALA A 38 -23.53 13.45 -9.70
CA ALA A 38 -23.18 12.56 -8.60
C ALA A 38 -22.52 11.24 -9.04
N LYS A 39 -22.31 11.02 -10.35
CA LYS A 39 -22.33 9.66 -10.89
C LYS A 39 -21.01 9.01 -11.27
N GLN A 40 -19.93 9.65 -11.75
CA GLN A 40 -18.87 8.79 -12.35
C GLN A 40 -17.39 9.11 -12.15
N CYS A 41 -16.95 10.29 -11.73
CA CYS A 41 -15.53 10.51 -11.46
C CYS A 41 -15.30 11.34 -10.20
N LYS A 42 -14.99 10.65 -9.11
CA LYS A 42 -14.57 11.31 -7.86
C LYS A 42 -13.05 11.30 -7.76
N ALA A 43 -12.51 12.37 -7.19
CA ALA A 43 -11.12 12.44 -6.77
C ALA A 43 -11.06 12.57 -5.25
N SER A 44 -10.18 11.83 -4.60
CA SER A 44 -9.88 11.97 -3.18
C SER A 44 -8.53 12.65 -2.98
N LYS A 45 -8.43 13.43 -1.92
CA LYS A 45 -7.18 14.05 -1.46
C LYS A 45 -6.92 13.64 -0.02
N THR A 46 -5.69 13.24 0.29
CA THR A 46 -5.31 12.82 1.65
C THR A 46 -3.85 13.17 1.95
N LEU A 47 -3.47 13.10 3.24
CA LEU A 47 -2.09 13.23 3.68
C LEU A 47 -1.30 12.00 3.22
N SER A 48 -0.30 12.21 2.37
CA SER A 48 0.63 11.15 1.97
C SER A 48 1.81 11.09 2.93
N VAL A 49 2.23 9.88 3.29
CA VAL A 49 3.48 9.64 4.03
C VAL A 49 4.29 8.64 3.24
N MET A 50 5.51 9.02 2.85
CA MET A 50 6.44 8.14 2.14
C MET A 50 7.80 8.14 2.85
N PRO A 51 8.50 6.99 2.94
CA PRO A 51 9.88 6.98 3.42
C PRO A 51 10.74 7.96 2.61
N LEU A 52 11.74 8.57 3.24
CA LEU A 52 12.72 9.40 2.51
C LEU A 52 13.39 8.58 1.40
N SER A 53 13.44 9.14 0.19
CA SER A 53 14.04 8.48 -0.99
C SER A 53 15.50 8.08 -0.77
N GLU A 54 16.21 8.85 0.04
CA GLU A 54 17.61 8.65 0.40
C GLU A 54 17.83 7.34 1.17
N LEU A 55 16.78 6.77 1.79
CA LEU A 55 16.87 5.46 2.44
C LEU A 55 17.16 4.34 1.45
N GLN A 56 16.88 4.55 0.15
CA GLN A 56 17.28 3.60 -0.89
C GLN A 56 18.80 3.42 -0.96
N LEU A 57 19.58 4.43 -0.56
CA LEU A 57 21.05 4.36 -0.51
C LEU A 57 21.56 3.38 0.57
N LEU A 58 20.72 3.05 1.56
CA LEU A 58 21.05 2.10 2.62
C LEU A 58 20.71 0.65 2.24
N ARG A 59 20.05 0.43 1.10
CA ARG A 59 19.67 -0.91 0.65
C ARG A 59 20.90 -1.69 0.20
N ASN A 60 20.97 -2.96 0.61
CA ASN A 60 22.00 -3.86 0.13
C ASN A 60 21.66 -4.36 -1.28
N VAL A 61 22.33 -3.81 -2.28
CA VAL A 61 22.12 -4.15 -3.71
C VAL A 61 22.38 -5.63 -3.99
N ASN A 62 23.31 -6.26 -3.26
CA ASN A 62 23.66 -7.67 -3.45
C ASN A 62 22.62 -8.65 -2.90
N ALA A 63 21.66 -8.16 -2.11
CA ALA A 63 20.59 -8.95 -1.52
C ALA A 63 19.23 -8.74 -2.21
N HIS A 64 19.21 -8.05 -3.35
CA HIS A 64 17.98 -7.78 -4.08
C HIS A 64 17.43 -9.07 -4.72
N GLU A 65 16.19 -9.43 -4.38
CA GLU A 65 15.43 -10.54 -4.97
C GLU A 65 14.14 -9.97 -5.55
N GLN A 66 13.82 -10.34 -6.80
CA GLN A 66 12.60 -9.92 -7.49
C GLN A 66 11.85 -11.14 -7.99
N VAL A 67 10.56 -11.18 -7.72
CA VAL A 67 9.63 -12.19 -8.24
C VAL A 67 8.58 -11.46 -9.08
N ALA A 68 8.44 -11.83 -10.34
CA ALA A 68 7.56 -11.12 -11.28
C ALA A 68 6.08 -11.18 -10.87
N SER A 69 5.63 -12.35 -10.43
CA SER A 69 4.30 -12.57 -9.88
C SER A 69 4.30 -13.88 -9.10
N ALA A 70 3.54 -13.97 -8.02
CA ALA A 70 3.35 -15.20 -7.28
C ALA A 70 1.87 -15.38 -6.94
N LEU A 71 1.34 -16.58 -7.19
CA LEU A 71 0.04 -16.98 -6.67
C LEU A 71 0.25 -17.54 -5.27
N VAL A 72 -0.25 -16.84 -4.25
CA VAL A 72 -0.14 -17.26 -2.85
C VAL A 72 -1.45 -17.91 -2.42
N GLN A 73 -1.43 -19.22 -2.20
CA GLN A 73 -2.56 -19.96 -1.63
C GLN A 73 -2.23 -20.38 -0.19
N GLY A 74 -2.85 -19.72 0.78
CA GLY A 74 -2.61 -19.96 2.20
C GLY A 74 -1.20 -19.51 2.62
N SER A 75 -0.29 -20.47 2.85
CA SER A 75 1.10 -20.21 3.20
C SER A 75 2.00 -20.67 2.06
N SER A 76 2.81 -19.77 1.52
CA SER A 76 3.75 -20.07 0.43
C SER A 76 5.07 -19.39 0.69
N GLN A 77 6.18 -20.10 0.42
CA GLN A 77 7.50 -19.50 0.41
C GLN A 77 7.74 -18.87 -0.97
N VAL A 78 7.89 -17.54 -0.99
CA VAL A 78 8.04 -16.77 -2.24
C VAL A 78 9.46 -16.23 -2.42
N LEU A 79 10.18 -16.00 -1.32
CA LEU A 79 11.53 -15.44 -1.31
C LEU A 79 12.49 -16.38 -0.58
N ASN A 80 13.77 -16.32 -0.96
CA ASN A 80 14.84 -17.14 -0.39
C ASN A 80 15.62 -16.43 0.72
N SER A 81 15.35 -15.14 0.95
CA SER A 81 16.06 -14.35 1.95
C SER A 81 15.99 -14.97 3.35
N THR A 82 17.16 -15.22 3.94
CA THR A 82 17.33 -15.65 5.34
C THR A 82 17.80 -14.51 6.25
N CYS A 83 17.84 -13.27 5.74
CA CYS A 83 18.34 -12.11 6.48
C CYS A 83 17.41 -11.72 7.63
N ALA A 84 17.99 -11.25 8.74
CA ALA A 84 17.24 -10.73 9.89
C ALA A 84 16.59 -9.36 9.62
N SER A 85 16.97 -8.69 8.52
CA SER A 85 16.43 -7.39 8.11
C SER A 85 16.24 -7.39 6.60
N PHE A 86 15.08 -6.95 6.16
CA PHE A 86 14.68 -6.93 4.75
C PHE A 86 13.63 -5.84 4.52
N GLU A 87 13.42 -5.49 3.26
CA GLU A 87 12.31 -4.66 2.79
C GLU A 87 11.55 -5.45 1.72
N LEU A 88 10.23 -5.52 1.84
CA LEU A 88 9.35 -6.22 0.91
C LEU A 88 8.41 -5.21 0.26
N ILE A 89 8.40 -5.16 -1.07
CA ILE A 89 7.50 -4.32 -1.86
C ILE A 89 6.72 -5.27 -2.78
N ALA A 90 5.39 -5.23 -2.69
CA ALA A 90 4.50 -6.07 -3.48
C ALA A 90 3.23 -5.30 -3.84
N GLU A 91 2.72 -5.54 -5.05
CA GLU A 91 1.41 -5.09 -5.50
C GLU A 91 0.42 -6.26 -5.42
N VAL A 92 -0.76 -6.01 -4.84
CA VAL A 92 -1.80 -7.04 -4.66
C VAL A 92 -3.08 -6.52 -5.31
N PRO A 93 -3.42 -6.96 -6.53
CA PRO A 93 -4.47 -6.34 -7.36
C PRO A 93 -5.90 -6.62 -6.88
N GLU A 94 -6.12 -7.66 -6.07
CA GLU A 94 -7.46 -8.08 -5.61
C GLU A 94 -7.47 -8.33 -4.10
N PHE A 95 -7.32 -7.28 -3.30
CA PHE A 95 -7.54 -7.36 -1.85
C PHE A 95 -9.03 -7.15 -1.54
N PHE A 96 -9.86 -8.15 -1.84
CA PHE A 96 -11.22 -8.16 -1.31
C PHE A 96 -11.17 -8.54 0.17
N GLU A 97 -11.81 -7.76 1.04
CA GLU A 97 -11.96 -8.06 2.47
C GLU A 97 -12.78 -9.36 2.69
N ARG A 98 -12.17 -10.52 2.45
CA ARG A 98 -12.46 -11.66 3.32
C ARG A 98 -11.71 -11.39 4.60
N ARG A 99 -12.42 -10.93 5.64
CA ARG A 99 -11.98 -10.77 7.04
C ARG A 99 -10.77 -11.66 7.38
N LEU A 100 -9.56 -11.17 7.11
CA LEU A 100 -8.31 -11.89 7.33
C LEU A 100 -7.71 -11.35 8.63
N ARG A 101 -7.75 -12.19 9.67
CA ARG A 101 -6.96 -12.00 10.88
C ARG A 101 -5.50 -11.93 10.46
N GLY A 102 -4.78 -10.93 10.94
CA GLY A 102 -3.43 -10.57 10.49
C GLY A 102 -2.47 -11.74 10.34
N SER A 103 -1.54 -11.58 9.42
CA SER A 103 -0.40 -12.48 9.21
C SER A 103 0.30 -12.77 10.54
N GLN A 104 0.26 -14.03 10.98
CA GLN A 104 0.95 -14.48 12.18
C GLN A 104 2.33 -15.00 11.80
N GLN A 105 3.39 -14.26 12.17
CA GLN A 105 4.76 -14.74 12.01
C GLN A 105 5.26 -15.30 13.35
N ARG A 106 5.49 -16.61 13.38
CA ARG A 106 6.01 -17.33 14.54
C ARG A 106 7.54 -17.21 14.54
N ARG A 107 8.10 -16.52 15.53
CA ARG A 107 9.54 -16.59 15.84
C ARG A 107 9.83 -17.94 16.52
N ARG A 108 10.82 -18.66 16.03
CA ARG A 108 11.51 -19.72 16.77
C ARG A 108 12.77 -19.12 17.39
#